data_AF-A0A173VH60-F1
#
_entry.id   AF-A0A173VH60-F1
#
_cell.length_a   1.000
_cell.length_b   1.000
_cell.length_c   1.000
_cell.angle_alpha   90.00
_cell.angle_beta   90.00
_cell.angle_gamma   90.00
#
_symmetry.space_group_name_H-M   'P 1'
#
loop_
_entity.id
_entity.type
_entity.pdbx_description
1 polymer ?
#
loop_
_entity_poly.entity_id
_entity_poly.type
_entity_poly.pdbx_seq_one_letter_code
_entity_poly.pdbx_strand_id
1 'polypeptide(L)'
;MDQSDKKVLLLEFGVGEMTPSIIKLPFWELTARNENVFYACLNREASHSPEHLRERSLYLQGDLAETLAALRQVRSIAATIK
;
A
#
# COMPACT_ATOMS: atom_id res chain seq x y z
N MET A 1 11.14 -10.09 -15.26
CA MET A 1 12.11 -9.87 -14.17
C MET A 1 11.59 -10.61 -12.97
N ASP A 2 12.26 -11.70 -12.58
CA ASP A 2 11.91 -12.45 -11.39
C ASP A 2 12.35 -11.66 -10.16
N GLN A 3 11.40 -11.14 -9.37
CA GLN A 3 11.64 -10.43 -8.11
C GLN A 3 11.16 -11.29 -6.93
N SER A 4 11.03 -12.60 -7.12
CA SER A 4 10.52 -13.54 -6.12
C SER A 4 11.24 -13.42 -4.78
N ASP A 5 12.54 -13.11 -4.75
CA ASP A 5 13.31 -12.97 -3.50
C ASP A 5 13.34 -11.56 -2.88
N LYS A 6 12.77 -10.53 -3.53
CA LYS A 6 12.82 -9.16 -3.01
C LYS A 6 11.57 -8.81 -2.22
N LYS A 7 11.77 -8.11 -1.10
CA LYS A 7 10.68 -7.44 -0.39
C LYS A 7 10.15 -6.29 -1.24
N VAL A 8 8.92 -6.40 -1.71
CA VAL A 8 8.25 -5.43 -2.57
C VAL A 8 7.08 -4.81 -1.82
N LEU A 9 6.97 -3.48 -1.88
CA LEU A 9 5.82 -2.74 -1.39
C LEU A 9 5.03 -2.19 -2.58
N LEU A 10 3.79 -2.62 -2.71
CA LEU A 10 2.82 -2.05 -3.66
C LEU A 10 2.05 -0.93 -2.96
N LEU A 11 2.27 0.31 -3.40
CA LEU A 11 1.62 1.51 -2.87
C LEU A 11 0.49 1.96 -3.80
N GLU A 12 -0.72 1.97 -3.28
CA GLU A 12 -1.90 2.50 -3.95
C GLU A 12 -2.34 3.82 -3.30
N PHE A 13 -2.44 4.88 -4.12
CA PHE A 13 -2.87 6.21 -3.67
C PHE A 13 -4.14 6.65 -4.38
N GLY A 14 -5.22 6.85 -3.62
CA GLY A 14 -6.46 7.48 -4.11
C GLY A 14 -7.16 6.74 -5.25
N VAL A 15 -6.90 5.44 -5.45
CA VAL A 15 -7.57 4.66 -6.48
C VAL A 15 -8.98 4.32 -6.01
N GLY A 16 -9.97 4.81 -6.74
CA GLY A 16 -11.39 4.51 -6.50
C GLY A 16 -11.87 3.22 -7.19
N GLU A 17 -13.17 2.97 -7.08
CA GLU A 17 -13.82 1.74 -7.55
C GLU A 17 -14.36 1.81 -9.00
N MET A 18 -14.04 2.88 -9.75
CA MET A 18 -14.55 3.05 -11.12
C MET A 18 -13.94 2.01 -12.10
N THR A 19 -12.65 1.72 -11.95
CA THR A 19 -11.90 0.78 -12.80
C THR A 19 -10.90 -0.05 -11.97
N PRO A 20 -11.39 -0.87 -11.02
CA PRO A 20 -10.53 -1.58 -10.08
C PRO A 20 -9.60 -2.60 -10.76
N SER A 21 -9.94 -3.04 -11.98
CA SER A 21 -9.13 -3.96 -12.79
C SER A 21 -7.78 -3.41 -13.23
N ILE A 22 -7.57 -2.09 -13.19
CA ILE A 22 -6.31 -1.48 -13.65
C ILE A 22 -5.23 -1.53 -12.56
N ILE A 23 -5.59 -1.28 -11.29
CA ILE A 23 -4.62 -1.21 -10.17
C ILE A 23 -5.01 -2.12 -9.00
N LYS A 24 -6.21 -1.94 -8.42
CA LYS A 24 -6.64 -2.67 -7.21
C LYS A 24 -6.54 -4.18 -7.37
N LEU A 25 -7.21 -4.74 -8.37
CA LEU A 25 -7.26 -6.20 -8.56
C LEU A 25 -5.89 -6.80 -8.93
N PRO A 26 -5.10 -6.21 -9.85
CA PRO A 26 -3.73 -6.69 -10.10
C PRO A 26 -2.83 -6.63 -8.86
N PHE A 27 -2.94 -5.58 -8.05
CA PHE A 27 -2.13 -5.46 -6.83
C PHE A 27 -2.51 -6.53 -5.81
N TRP A 28 -3.80 -6.82 -5.65
CA TRP A 28 -4.25 -7.90 -4.79
C TRP A 28 -3.78 -9.26 -5.30
N GLU A 29 -3.89 -9.53 -6.59
CA GLU A 29 -3.43 -10.78 -7.20
C GLU A 29 -1.91 -10.98 -7.04
N LEU A 30 -1.12 -9.93 -7.27
CA LEU A 30 0.34 -9.96 -7.06
C LEU A 30 0.70 -10.21 -5.60
N THR A 31 -0.01 -9.57 -4.67
CA THR A 31 0.20 -9.76 -3.24
C THR A 31 -0.17 -11.17 -2.83
N ALA A 32 -1.32 -11.69 -3.30
CA ALA A 32 -1.74 -13.05 -3.00
C ALA A 32 -0.76 -14.11 -3.53
N ARG A 33 -0.15 -13.89 -4.70
CA ARG A 33 0.75 -14.84 -5.37
C ARG A 33 2.20 -14.85 -4.88
N ASN A 34 2.67 -13.74 -4.29
CA ASN A 34 4.05 -13.62 -3.83
C ASN A 34 4.07 -13.19 -2.36
N GLU A 35 4.58 -14.06 -1.50
CA GLU A 35 4.67 -13.83 -0.05
C GLU A 35 5.61 -12.68 0.33
N ASN A 36 6.55 -12.32 -0.55
CA ASN A 36 7.47 -11.19 -0.37
C ASN A 36 6.87 -9.84 -0.77
N VAL A 37 5.62 -9.82 -1.25
CA VAL A 37 4.89 -8.60 -1.58
C VAL A 37 4.00 -8.21 -0.41
N PHE A 38 4.06 -6.92 -0.05
CA PHE A 38 3.16 -6.25 0.87
C PHE A 38 2.37 -5.17 0.11
N TYR A 39 1.08 -5.07 0.37
CA TYR A 39 0.22 -4.06 -0.23
C TYR A 39 -0.17 -2.99 0.78
N ALA A 40 -0.09 -1.72 0.41
CA ALA A 40 -0.57 -0.62 1.24
C ALA A 40 -1.40 0.36 0.39
N CYS A 41 -2.62 0.62 0.87
CA CYS A 41 -3.56 1.55 0.29
C CYS A 41 -3.70 2.78 1.18
N LEU A 42 -3.68 3.96 0.57
CA LEU A 42 -4.08 5.21 1.20
C LEU A 42 -5.13 5.91 0.35
N ASN A 43 -6.31 6.10 0.94
CA ASN A 43 -7.43 6.78 0.28
C ASN A 43 -8.24 7.60 1.30
N ARG A 44 -8.94 8.64 0.83
CA ARG A 44 -9.80 9.47 1.68
C ARG A 44 -11.05 8.72 2.13
N GLU A 45 -11.58 7.90 1.24
CA GLU A 45 -12.72 7.02 1.50
C GLU A 45 -12.23 5.67 2.02
N ALA A 46 -13.03 5.07 2.90
CA ALA A 46 -12.76 3.71 3.35
C ALA A 46 -12.83 2.76 2.14
N SER A 47 -11.74 2.05 1.87
CA SER A 47 -11.74 0.99 0.85
C SER A 47 -11.91 -0.37 1.53
N HIS A 48 -12.62 -1.27 0.85
CA HIS A 48 -12.81 -2.62 1.36
C HIS A 48 -11.46 -3.36 1.43
N SER A 49 -11.12 -3.85 2.62
CA SER A 49 -9.95 -4.69 2.79
C SER A 49 -10.27 -6.13 2.35
N PRO A 50 -9.53 -6.71 1.40
CA PRO A 50 -9.66 -8.09 1.00
C PRO A 50 -9.14 -8.99 2.13
N GLU A 51 -10.05 -9.70 2.80
CA GLU A 51 -9.71 -10.66 3.86
C GLU A 51 -8.67 -11.70 3.40
N HIS A 52 -8.64 -12.00 2.10
CA HIS A 52 -7.70 -12.95 1.49
C HIS A 52 -6.23 -12.49 1.48
N LEU A 53 -5.95 -11.20 1.69
CA LEU A 53 -4.57 -10.71 1.80
C LEU A 53 -3.99 -10.82 3.21
N ARG A 54 -4.78 -11.25 4.21
CA ARG A 54 -4.35 -11.48 5.61
C ARG A 54 -3.53 -10.29 6.15
N GLU A 55 -2.45 -10.56 6.88
CA GLU A 55 -1.54 -9.59 7.51
C GLU A 55 -0.58 -8.89 6.52
N ARG A 56 -0.70 -9.13 5.20
CA ARG A 56 0.19 -8.55 4.18
C ARG A 56 -0.43 -7.36 3.45
N SER A 57 -1.43 -6.74 4.09
CA SER A 57 -2.10 -5.55 3.59
C SER A 57 -2.24 -4.50 4.69
N LEU A 58 -2.15 -3.22 4.31
CA LEU A 58 -2.41 -2.08 5.17
C LEU A 58 -3.38 -1.11 4.46
N TYR A 59 -4.40 -0.68 5.18
CA TYR A 59 -5.37 0.31 4.71
C TYR A 59 -5.29 1.55 5.59
N LEU A 60 -4.94 2.67 4.99
CA LEU A 60 -4.89 3.96 5.64
C LEU A 60 -6.00 4.84 5.07
N GLN A 61 -6.91 5.24 5.93
CA GLN A 61 -7.89 6.26 5.59
C GLN A 61 -7.32 7.63 5.96
N GLY A 62 -7.26 8.55 5.01
CA GLY A 62 -6.78 9.90 5.28
C GLY A 62 -6.58 10.76 4.04
N ASP A 63 -6.29 12.04 4.26
CA ASP A 63 -5.87 12.92 3.18
C ASP A 63 -4.44 12.56 2.73
N LEU A 64 -4.25 12.44 1.41
CA LEU A 64 -2.98 12.02 0.83
C LEU A 64 -1.87 13.03 1.12
N ALA A 65 -2.15 14.34 1.02
CA ALA A 65 -1.15 15.37 1.21
C ALA A 65 -0.72 15.44 2.68
N GLU A 66 -1.68 15.41 3.60
CA GLU A 66 -1.41 15.42 5.04
C GLU A 66 -0.63 14.18 5.48
N THR A 67 -1.06 13.00 5.04
CA THR A 67 -0.42 11.73 5.41
C THR A 67 1.01 11.66 4.90
N LEU A 68 1.27 12.05 3.64
CA LEU A 68 2.62 12.07 3.08
C LEU A 68 3.50 13.13 3.76
N ALA A 69 2.95 14.29 4.12
CA ALA A 69 3.68 15.30 4.87
C ALA A 69 4.11 14.77 6.25
N ALA A 70 3.19 14.13 6.97
CA ALA A 70 3.48 13.50 8.27
C ALA A 70 4.54 12.40 8.14
N LEU A 71 4.43 11.52 7.14
CA LEU A 71 5.43 10.46 6.88
C LEU A 71 6.82 11.03 6.59
N ARG A 72 6.92 12.14 5.87
CA ARG A 72 8.20 12.82 5.62
C ARG A 72 8.82 13.35 6.90
N GLN A 73 8.00 13.89 7.80
CA GLN A 73 8.47 14.39 9.10
C GLN A 73 8.98 13.24 9.98
N VAL A 74 8.22 12.15 10.10
CA VAL A 74 8.62 10.94 10.84
C VAL A 74 9.94 10.38 10.28
N ARG A 75 10.07 10.29 8.96
CA ARG A 75 11.32 9.82 8.32
C ARG A 75 12.51 10.72 8.65
N SER A 76 12.32 12.05 8.65
CA SER A 76 13.39 13.00 8.99
C SER A 76 13.87 12.78 10.41
N ILE A 77 12.95 12.63 11.36
CA ILE A 77 13.27 12.38 12.77
C ILE A 77 14.03 11.05 12.91
N ALA A 78 13.53 9.99 12.29
CA ALA A 78 14.17 8.67 12.33
C ALA A 78 15.59 8.68 11.72
N ALA A 79 15.83 9.51 10.70
CA ALA A 79 17.14 9.69 10.09
C ALA A 79 18.10 10.52 10.95
N THR A 80 17.61 11.36 11.86
CA THR A 80 18.44 12.14 12.80
C THR A 80 18.80 11.36 14.06
N ILE A 81 18.03 10.31 14.40
CA ILE A 81 18.29 9.44 15.57
C ILE A 81 19.27 8.30 15.23
N LYS A 82 19.51 8.03 13.95
CA LYS A 82 20.51 7.08 13.47
C LYS A 82 21.88 7.73 13.30
#